data_AF-A0A067CV00-F1
#
_entry.id   AF-A0A067CV00-F1
#
_cell.length_a   1.000
_cell.length_b   1.000
_cell.length_c   1.000
_cell.angle_alpha   90.00
_cell.angle_beta   90.00
_cell.angle_gamma   90.00
#
_symmetry.space_group_name_H-M   'P 1'
#
loop_
_entity.id
_entity.type
_entity.pdbx_description
1 polymer ?
#
loop_
_entity_poly.entity_id
_entity_poly.type
_entity_poly.pdbx_seq_one_letter_code
_entity_poly.pdbx_strand_id
1 'polypeptide(L)'
;MGLLDVLSAVLRPGEASPPSLVVTLLALVWLAIFAHVAVRLSLIGVYKLHYYCTARVPALTYQGNDVMRRLVAACPRLRAPYHPTWYLFNGHLQTLAVAAENDEPRVEYRRELFSLSDGGVLSLDWATGAASVPASPSINAHNKPTVLILHGLAGGSHEKYVRSGVVALIQNGWRVVVMNARGCGKTKLATPKLFCAAYTQDVREVVAYLRAAHVPTSVLLGVGYSLGANILTKFVGEESDRCLLTAAVAVGNPYCLTTSSHHLMGSWLNRLTYNNIMTKNLIDVVFRQTNAHEVFQDHPIVDLDHLRSATNLREYDDRFTRLVFGYETVSDFYRQGSSVHYIKHIAIPTLFLSAYDDPICVQQGIPYDDCAANPNIVLAVTHGGGHLGFYEGPDRVPWSPQVVAEYCNAVFRLVQDGAVPAVRLERMSLSDDEMDDTNLDMEVVGDDISATASSTSEVALARQVPARQKLVEDMTDIVTATLDDAVDTVLEHATLDHVIYAGAAALGMYLFWRRQ
;
A
#
# COMPACT_ATOMS: atom_id res chain seq x y z
N MET A 1 32.94 5.90 -52.32
CA MET A 1 33.11 5.46 -50.92
C MET A 1 31.79 4.87 -50.47
N GLY A 2 31.80 3.60 -50.05
CA GLY A 2 30.66 3.03 -49.35
C GLY A 2 30.44 3.76 -48.02
N LEU A 3 29.25 3.61 -47.44
CA LEU A 3 28.90 4.22 -46.15
C LEU A 3 29.92 3.85 -45.05
N LEU A 4 30.46 2.63 -45.10
CA LEU A 4 31.47 2.12 -44.16
C LEU A 4 32.84 2.82 -44.31
N ASP A 5 33.26 3.15 -45.54
CA ASP A 5 34.52 3.88 -45.79
C ASP A 5 34.45 5.30 -45.21
N VAL A 6 33.28 5.94 -45.34
CA VAL A 6 33.01 7.27 -44.77
C VAL A 6 33.01 7.23 -43.25
N LEU A 7 32.32 6.25 -42.65
CA LEU A 7 32.27 6.08 -41.20
C LEU A 7 33.66 5.80 -40.62
N SER A 8 34.44 4.94 -41.28
CA SER A 8 35.82 4.65 -40.90
C SER A 8 36.70 5.90 -40.96
N ALA A 9 36.64 6.69 -42.03
CA ALA A 9 37.41 7.93 -42.18
C ALA A 9 37.01 9.03 -41.17
N VAL A 10 35.76 9.06 -40.73
CA VAL A 10 35.27 9.99 -39.69
C VAL A 10 35.71 9.55 -38.29
N LEU A 11 35.69 8.25 -37.99
CA LEU A 11 36.08 7.70 -36.70
C LEU A 11 37.61 7.56 -36.54
N ARG A 12 38.35 7.44 -37.64
CA ARG A 12 39.81 7.30 -37.71
C ARG A 12 40.41 8.31 -38.71
N PRO A 13 40.62 9.56 -38.30
CA PRO A 13 41.07 10.63 -39.20
C PRO A 13 42.49 10.47 -39.76
N GLY A 14 43.22 9.40 -39.40
CA GLY A 14 44.63 9.17 -39.79
C GLY A 14 44.86 8.24 -40.99
N GLU A 15 43.85 7.52 -41.49
CA GLU A 15 44.04 6.42 -42.45
C GLU A 15 43.51 6.71 -43.89
N ALA A 16 42.83 7.84 -44.12
CA ALA A 16 42.25 8.20 -45.42
C ALA A 16 42.23 9.71 -45.70
N SER A 17 42.06 10.11 -46.97
CA SER A 17 41.83 11.52 -47.34
C SER A 17 40.59 12.06 -46.61
N PRO A 18 40.64 13.26 -46.00
CA PRO A 18 39.58 13.73 -45.13
C PRO A 18 38.27 13.86 -45.92
N PRO A 19 37.17 13.22 -45.47
CA PRO A 19 35.87 13.37 -46.10
C PRO A 19 35.45 14.85 -46.08
N SER A 20 34.66 15.28 -47.06
CA SER A 20 34.15 16.65 -47.07
C SER A 20 33.34 16.93 -45.81
N LEU A 21 33.34 18.18 -45.33
CA LEU A 21 32.59 18.58 -44.13
C LEU A 21 31.13 18.10 -44.16
N VAL A 22 30.51 18.12 -45.34
CA VAL A 22 29.14 17.65 -45.58
C VAL A 22 29.00 16.15 -45.30
N VAL A 23 29.95 15.35 -45.78
CA VAL A 23 29.95 13.89 -45.59
C VAL A 23 30.17 13.53 -44.12
N THR A 24 31.08 14.23 -43.43
CA THR A 24 31.30 14.07 -41.99
C THR A 24 30.05 14.42 -41.19
N LEU A 25 29.38 15.54 -41.50
CA LEU A 25 28.15 15.96 -40.83
C LEU A 25 27.00 14.95 -41.05
N LEU A 26 26.84 14.43 -42.26
CA LEU A 26 25.82 13.40 -42.56
C LEU A 26 26.09 12.09 -41.82
N ALA A 27 27.35 11.65 -41.72
CA ALA A 27 27.72 10.46 -40.96
C ALA A 27 27.45 10.64 -39.45
N LEU A 28 27.79 11.80 -38.88
CA LEU A 28 27.50 12.13 -37.48
C LEU A 28 25.99 12.20 -37.19
N VAL A 29 25.20 12.79 -38.10
CA VAL A 29 23.74 12.81 -37.99
C VAL A 29 23.17 11.39 -38.06
N TRP A 30 23.66 10.54 -38.96
CA TRP A 30 23.23 9.15 -39.08
C TRP A 30 23.58 8.34 -37.82
N LEU A 31 24.79 8.50 -37.28
CA LEU A 31 25.21 7.89 -36.01
C LEU A 31 24.34 8.36 -34.84
N ALA A 32 24.01 9.64 -34.77
CA ALA A 32 23.12 10.18 -33.74
C ALA A 32 21.70 9.60 -33.85
N ILE A 33 21.16 9.49 -35.07
CA ILE A 33 19.85 8.85 -35.32
C ILE A 33 19.91 7.37 -34.94
N PHE A 34 20.95 6.64 -35.37
CA PHE A 34 21.13 5.23 -35.06
C PHE A 34 21.24 5.00 -33.56
N ALA A 35 22.08 5.76 -32.86
CA ALA A 35 22.20 5.69 -31.41
C ALA A 35 20.88 6.01 -30.70
N HIS A 36 20.15 7.03 -31.17
CA HIS A 36 18.83 7.36 -30.63
C HIS A 36 17.83 6.20 -30.81
N VAL A 37 17.79 5.60 -32.00
CA VAL A 37 16.90 4.45 -32.30
C VAL A 37 17.31 3.23 -31.48
N ALA A 38 18.60 2.90 -31.39
CA ALA A 38 19.11 1.78 -30.61
C ALA A 38 18.77 1.92 -29.12
N VAL A 39 18.95 3.11 -28.54
CA VAL A 39 18.55 3.40 -27.15
C VAL A 39 17.04 3.25 -26.97
N ARG A 40 16.24 3.80 -27.88
CA ARG A 40 14.77 3.66 -27.82
C ARG A 40 14.32 2.20 -27.88
N LEU A 41 14.87 1.41 -28.80
CA LEU A 41 14.55 -0.01 -28.92
C LEU A 41 14.99 -0.80 -27.68
N SER A 42 16.17 -0.48 -27.13
CA SER A 42 16.66 -1.10 -25.90
C SER A 42 15.74 -0.78 -24.71
N LEU A 43 15.31 0.48 -24.56
CA LEU A 43 14.36 0.88 -23.52
C LEU A 43 13.01 0.18 -23.69
N ILE A 44 12.50 0.05 -24.92
CA ILE A 44 11.28 -0.72 -25.21
C ILE A 44 11.48 -2.21 -24.85
N GLY A 45 12.65 -2.78 -25.15
CA GLY A 45 13.01 -4.14 -24.79
C GLY A 45 13.01 -4.36 -23.28
N VAL A 46 13.69 -3.50 -22.52
CA VAL A 46 13.73 -3.53 -21.04
C VAL A 46 12.33 -3.34 -20.46
N TYR A 47 11.56 -2.38 -20.96
CA TYR A 47 10.18 -2.13 -20.56
C TYR A 47 9.28 -3.36 -20.76
N LYS A 48 9.37 -4.02 -21.92
CA LYS A 48 8.60 -5.24 -22.22
C LYS A 48 9.06 -6.42 -21.36
N LEU A 49 10.37 -6.60 -21.19
CA LEU A 49 10.94 -7.65 -20.36
C LEU A 49 10.52 -7.49 -18.89
N HIS A 50 10.56 -6.27 -18.36
CA HIS A 50 10.09 -5.97 -17.00
C HIS A 50 8.65 -6.44 -16.81
N TYR A 51 7.72 -6.05 -17.68
CA TYR A 51 6.33 -6.47 -17.53
C TYR A 51 6.12 -7.96 -17.76
N TYR A 52 6.87 -8.58 -18.67
CA TYR A 52 6.82 -10.03 -18.83
C TYR A 52 7.18 -10.75 -17.51
N CYS A 53 8.12 -10.21 -16.74
CA CYS A 53 8.56 -10.79 -15.47
C CYS A 53 7.67 -10.41 -14.26
N THR A 54 7.09 -9.21 -14.26
CA THR A 54 6.47 -8.60 -13.07
C THR A 54 4.97 -8.39 -13.17
N ALA A 55 4.39 -8.33 -14.37
CA ALA A 55 2.95 -8.14 -14.52
C ALA A 55 2.21 -9.42 -14.13
N ARG A 56 1.53 -9.39 -13.00
CA ARG A 56 0.85 -10.56 -12.43
C ARG A 56 -0.52 -10.18 -11.92
N VAL A 57 -1.47 -11.09 -12.07
CA VAL A 57 -2.76 -10.96 -11.41
C VAL A 57 -2.52 -11.07 -9.89
N PRO A 58 -3.14 -10.22 -9.05
CA PRO A 58 -3.03 -10.33 -7.60
C PRO A 58 -3.40 -11.75 -7.13
N ALA A 59 -2.63 -12.29 -6.20
CA ALA A 59 -2.96 -13.56 -5.57
C ALA A 59 -4.17 -13.36 -4.64
N LEU A 60 -5.26 -14.07 -4.90
CA LEU A 60 -6.50 -13.94 -4.13
C LEU A 60 -6.66 -15.14 -3.19
N THR A 61 -6.91 -14.86 -1.91
CA THR A 61 -7.25 -15.85 -0.88
C THR A 61 -8.60 -15.46 -0.27
N TYR A 62 -9.61 -16.29 -0.48
CA TYR A 62 -10.96 -16.09 0.05
C TYR A 62 -11.76 -17.38 -0.01
N GLN A 63 -12.79 -17.50 0.83
CA GLN A 63 -13.76 -18.57 0.68
C GLN A 63 -14.68 -18.28 -0.51
N GLY A 64 -14.79 -19.23 -1.43
CA GLY A 64 -15.61 -19.10 -2.63
C GLY A 64 -17.12 -19.13 -2.39
N ASN A 65 -17.66 -18.51 -1.34
CA ASN A 65 -19.10 -18.32 -1.18
C ASN A 65 -19.66 -17.30 -2.20
N ASP A 66 -20.99 -17.20 -2.30
CA ASP A 66 -21.63 -16.36 -3.32
C ASP A 66 -21.24 -14.88 -3.23
N VAL A 67 -21.28 -14.31 -2.01
CA VAL A 67 -20.97 -12.89 -1.77
C VAL A 67 -19.53 -12.58 -2.19
N MET A 68 -18.55 -13.37 -1.73
CA MET A 68 -17.14 -13.12 -2.06
C MET A 68 -16.86 -13.31 -3.56
N ARG A 69 -17.45 -14.33 -4.21
CA ARG A 69 -17.33 -14.51 -5.67
C ARG A 69 -17.89 -13.31 -6.43
N ARG A 70 -19.04 -12.77 -6.03
CA ARG A 70 -19.65 -11.59 -6.66
C ARG A 70 -18.81 -10.33 -6.44
N LEU A 71 -18.27 -10.14 -5.24
CA LEU A 71 -17.35 -9.03 -4.94
C LEU A 71 -16.10 -9.08 -5.83
N VAL A 72 -15.43 -10.23 -5.88
CA VAL A 72 -14.24 -10.42 -6.72
C VAL A 72 -14.59 -10.26 -8.21
N ALA A 73 -15.73 -10.78 -8.66
CA ALA A 73 -16.16 -10.66 -10.04
C ALA A 73 -16.46 -9.21 -10.45
N ALA A 74 -16.96 -8.39 -9.52
CA ALA A 74 -17.28 -6.98 -9.73
C ALA A 74 -16.07 -6.04 -9.60
N CYS A 75 -14.88 -6.56 -9.29
CA CYS A 75 -13.62 -5.79 -9.21
C CYS A 75 -12.63 -6.25 -10.30
N PRO A 76 -12.75 -5.75 -11.55
CA PRO A 76 -11.89 -6.16 -12.66
C PRO A 76 -10.39 -6.06 -12.37
N ARG A 77 -9.96 -5.05 -11.61
CA ARG A 77 -8.53 -4.84 -11.30
C ARG A 77 -7.94 -5.95 -10.43
N LEU A 78 -8.74 -6.62 -9.61
CA LEU A 78 -8.30 -7.79 -8.83
C LEU A 78 -8.10 -9.03 -9.70
N ARG A 79 -8.66 -9.03 -10.92
CA ARG A 79 -8.65 -10.17 -11.85
C ARG A 79 -7.79 -9.93 -13.09
N ALA A 80 -7.26 -8.72 -13.25
CA ALA A 80 -6.38 -8.33 -14.34
C ALA A 80 -4.92 -8.27 -13.86
N PRO A 81 -3.94 -8.42 -14.76
CA PRO A 81 -2.54 -8.21 -14.40
C PRO A 81 -2.31 -6.79 -13.87
N TYR A 82 -1.70 -6.68 -12.69
CA TYR A 82 -1.16 -5.44 -12.17
C TYR A 82 0.22 -5.20 -12.78
N HIS A 83 0.45 -3.98 -13.29
CA HIS A 83 1.64 -3.61 -14.06
C HIS A 83 2.52 -2.63 -13.27
N PRO A 84 3.39 -3.09 -12.35
CA PRO A 84 4.19 -2.20 -11.51
C PRO A 84 5.11 -1.32 -12.36
N THR A 85 5.21 -0.03 -12.04
CA THR A 85 6.07 0.92 -12.74
C THR A 85 7.51 0.39 -12.91
N TRP A 86 7.97 0.32 -14.16
CA TRP A 86 9.19 -0.43 -14.52
C TRP A 86 10.50 0.10 -13.93
N TYR A 87 10.59 1.40 -13.65
CA TYR A 87 11.74 1.99 -12.97
C TYR A 87 11.61 1.97 -11.43
N LEU A 88 10.47 1.55 -10.89
CA LEU A 88 10.22 1.30 -9.46
C LEU A 88 10.19 -0.21 -9.19
N PHE A 89 11.26 -0.89 -9.60
CA PHE A 89 11.34 -2.35 -9.71
C PHE A 89 11.41 -3.12 -8.38
N ASN A 90 11.33 -2.44 -7.23
CA ASN A 90 11.24 -3.06 -5.91
C ASN A 90 10.39 -2.21 -4.94
N GLY A 91 9.97 -2.83 -3.83
CA GLY A 91 9.10 -2.19 -2.86
C GLY A 91 9.71 -0.99 -2.14
N HIS A 92 11.05 -0.92 -1.99
CA HIS A 92 11.69 0.27 -1.43
C HIS A 92 11.53 1.48 -2.35
N LEU A 93 11.77 1.32 -3.66
CA LEU A 93 11.62 2.39 -4.65
C LEU A 93 10.16 2.84 -4.77
N GLN A 94 9.21 1.90 -4.77
CA GLN A 94 7.77 2.21 -4.72
C GLN A 94 7.44 3.06 -3.47
N THR A 95 7.94 2.67 -2.30
CA THR A 95 7.71 3.38 -1.03
C THR A 95 8.36 4.77 -1.02
N LEU A 96 9.60 4.87 -1.50
CA LEU A 96 10.33 6.14 -1.61
C LEU A 96 9.63 7.09 -2.57
N ALA A 97 9.05 6.59 -3.66
CA ALA A 97 8.30 7.39 -4.61
C ALA A 97 7.08 8.08 -3.95
N VAL A 98 6.36 7.39 -3.06
CA VAL A 98 5.24 7.99 -2.29
C VAL A 98 5.71 9.19 -1.47
N ALA A 99 6.86 9.05 -0.80
CA ALA A 99 7.44 10.11 0.01
C ALA A 99 7.95 11.28 -0.86
N ALA A 100 8.56 10.99 -2.01
CA ALA A 100 9.20 11.97 -2.89
C ALA A 100 8.26 12.63 -3.92
N GLU A 101 7.05 12.11 -4.11
CA GLU A 101 6.09 12.64 -5.09
C GLU A 101 5.71 14.09 -4.74
N ASN A 102 5.65 14.98 -5.71
CA ASN A 102 5.22 16.37 -5.49
C ASN A 102 3.85 16.65 -6.09
N ASP A 103 3.30 15.71 -6.87
CA ASP A 103 1.97 15.83 -7.45
C ASP A 103 0.93 15.41 -6.40
N GLU A 104 0.20 16.39 -5.88
CA GLU A 104 -0.77 16.17 -4.81
C GLU A 104 -2.19 16.28 -5.35
N PRO A 105 -2.98 15.19 -5.33
CA PRO A 105 -4.36 15.23 -5.82
C PRO A 105 -5.18 16.28 -5.07
N ARG A 106 -5.64 17.34 -5.73
CA ARG A 106 -6.38 18.43 -5.06
C ARG A 106 -7.72 17.93 -4.52
N VAL A 107 -7.93 18.09 -3.20
CA VAL A 107 -9.18 17.79 -2.50
C VAL A 107 -9.53 18.99 -1.61
N GLU A 108 -10.80 19.35 -1.59
CA GLU A 108 -11.34 20.40 -0.72
C GLU A 108 -12.07 19.75 0.45
N TYR A 109 -11.78 20.20 1.67
CA TYR A 109 -12.34 19.64 2.89
C TYR A 109 -13.04 20.72 3.73
N ARG A 110 -14.13 20.33 4.37
CA ARG A 110 -14.74 21.04 5.50
C ARG A 110 -14.43 20.25 6.77
N ARG A 111 -13.69 20.88 7.69
CA ARG A 111 -13.37 20.28 8.99
C ARG A 111 -14.52 20.41 9.98
N GLU A 112 -14.79 19.34 10.69
CA GLU A 112 -15.66 19.28 11.86
C GLU A 112 -14.83 18.78 13.06
N LEU A 113 -14.93 19.46 14.20
CA LEU A 113 -14.34 18.98 15.45
C LEU A 113 -15.34 18.05 16.12
N PHE A 114 -14.91 16.82 16.39
CA PHE A 114 -15.72 15.80 17.02
C PHE A 114 -15.27 15.63 18.46
N SER A 115 -16.19 15.84 19.40
CA SER A 115 -15.95 15.62 20.83
C SER A 115 -16.25 14.18 21.18
N LEU A 116 -15.31 13.55 21.89
CA LEU A 116 -15.39 12.16 22.31
C LEU A 116 -15.96 12.09 23.72
N SER A 117 -16.50 10.92 24.07
CA SER A 117 -17.14 10.65 25.36
C SER A 117 -16.21 10.87 26.56
N ASP A 118 -14.90 10.71 26.38
CA ASP A 118 -13.89 10.94 27.42
C ASP A 118 -13.39 12.40 27.51
N GLY A 119 -14.09 13.34 26.84
CA GLY A 119 -13.70 14.75 26.76
C GLY A 119 -12.59 15.04 25.74
N GLY A 120 -12.09 14.01 25.06
CA GLY A 120 -11.14 14.16 23.96
C GLY A 120 -11.74 14.84 22.74
N VAL A 121 -10.87 15.29 21.84
CA VAL A 121 -11.28 15.87 20.55
C VAL A 121 -10.45 15.28 19.42
N LEU A 122 -11.12 14.99 18.31
CA LEU A 122 -10.50 14.67 17.03
C LEU A 122 -11.17 15.49 15.91
N SER A 123 -10.68 15.41 14.68
CA SER A 123 -11.32 16.09 13.55
C SER A 123 -11.77 15.15 12.45
N LEU A 124 -12.94 15.46 11.89
CA LEU A 124 -13.52 14.83 10.73
C LEU A 124 -13.43 15.80 9.55
N ASP A 125 -12.64 15.44 8.55
CA ASP A 125 -12.50 16.23 7.32
C ASP A 125 -13.45 15.67 6.26
N TRP A 126 -14.56 16.39 6.05
CA TRP A 126 -15.57 16.06 5.06
C TRP A 126 -15.13 16.56 3.70
N ALA A 127 -14.97 15.68 2.74
CA ALA A 127 -14.62 16.11 1.40
C ALA A 127 -15.81 16.84 0.75
N THR A 128 -15.57 18.04 0.24
CA THR A 128 -16.59 18.89 -0.38
C THR A 128 -16.42 18.99 -1.87
N GLY A 129 -15.25 18.62 -2.42
CA GLY A 129 -14.91 18.63 -3.84
C GLY A 129 -13.52 18.05 -4.10
N ALA A 130 -13.20 17.82 -5.36
CA ALA A 130 -11.91 17.32 -5.85
C ALA A 130 -11.57 17.95 -7.21
N ALA A 131 -10.33 17.82 -7.68
CA ALA A 131 -9.87 18.43 -8.94
C ALA A 131 -10.82 18.24 -10.15
N SER A 132 -11.47 17.08 -10.25
CA SER A 132 -12.41 16.71 -11.33
C SER A 132 -13.89 16.77 -10.92
N VAL A 133 -14.19 17.07 -9.65
CA VAL A 133 -15.56 17.12 -9.12
C VAL A 133 -15.71 18.42 -8.33
N PRO A 134 -16.39 19.44 -8.89
CA PRO A 134 -16.49 20.75 -8.23
C PRO A 134 -17.24 20.64 -6.91
N ALA A 135 -16.96 21.58 -6.00
CA ALA A 135 -17.58 21.55 -4.70
C ALA A 135 -19.10 21.74 -4.78
N SER A 136 -19.86 20.89 -4.11
CA SER A 136 -21.32 20.92 -4.12
C SER A 136 -21.91 20.44 -2.80
N PRO A 137 -22.97 21.08 -2.27
CA PRO A 137 -23.70 20.59 -1.10
C PRO A 137 -24.20 19.15 -1.25
N SER A 138 -24.51 18.73 -2.49
CA SER A 138 -24.96 17.37 -2.81
C SER A 138 -23.90 16.29 -2.53
N ILE A 139 -22.61 16.66 -2.42
CA ILE A 139 -21.55 15.72 -2.06
C ILE A 139 -21.78 15.16 -0.66
N ASN A 140 -22.24 16.00 0.26
CA ASN A 140 -22.46 15.65 1.66
C ASN A 140 -23.95 15.49 2.03
N ALA A 141 -24.80 15.16 1.06
CA ALA A 141 -26.23 14.94 1.29
C ALA A 141 -26.48 13.86 2.36
N HIS A 142 -27.55 14.05 3.14
CA HIS A 142 -27.95 13.09 4.17
C HIS A 142 -28.29 11.71 3.56
N ASN A 143 -27.95 10.64 4.29
CA ASN A 143 -28.15 9.25 3.89
C ASN A 143 -27.49 8.83 2.56
N LYS A 144 -26.52 9.61 2.07
CA LYS A 144 -25.72 9.22 0.91
C LYS A 144 -24.73 8.09 1.28
N PRO A 145 -24.44 7.13 0.38
CA PRO A 145 -23.41 6.12 0.60
C PRO A 145 -22.09 6.78 1.02
N THR A 146 -21.53 6.34 2.14
CA THR A 146 -20.43 7.04 2.82
C THR A 146 -19.25 6.12 3.05
N VAL A 147 -18.05 6.66 2.89
CA VAL A 147 -16.79 6.03 3.28
C VAL A 147 -16.12 6.84 4.38
N LEU A 148 -15.84 6.19 5.50
CA LEU A 148 -14.95 6.67 6.54
C LEU A 148 -13.52 6.22 6.23
N ILE A 149 -12.58 7.14 6.12
CA ILE A 149 -11.16 6.85 5.91
C ILE A 149 -10.36 7.04 7.20
N LEU A 150 -9.55 6.04 7.56
CA LEU A 150 -8.53 6.10 8.61
C LEU A 150 -7.14 6.21 7.99
N HIS A 151 -6.41 7.28 8.32
CA HIS A 151 -5.06 7.55 7.81
C HIS A 151 -3.98 6.67 8.49
N GLY A 152 -2.76 6.70 7.94
CA GLY A 152 -1.60 6.00 8.50
C GLY A 152 -0.94 6.69 9.69
N LEU A 153 0.26 6.24 10.08
CA LEU A 153 0.98 6.76 11.25
C LEU A 153 1.25 8.27 11.15
N ALA A 154 0.78 9.04 12.14
CA ALA A 154 1.06 10.48 12.30
C ALA A 154 0.64 11.37 11.11
N GLY A 155 -0.24 10.88 10.22
CA GLY A 155 -0.68 11.58 9.02
C GLY A 155 -2.00 12.35 9.19
N GLY A 156 -2.81 12.35 8.14
CA GLY A 156 -4.14 12.96 8.14
C GLY A 156 -4.77 12.98 6.75
N SER A 157 -5.83 13.76 6.59
CA SER A 157 -6.53 14.00 5.30
C SER A 157 -5.67 14.62 4.19
N HIS A 158 -4.51 15.18 4.55
CA HIS A 158 -3.56 15.81 3.63
C HIS A 158 -2.62 14.80 2.95
N GLU A 159 -2.55 13.58 3.46
CA GLU A 159 -1.69 12.51 2.94
C GLU A 159 -2.04 12.15 1.50
N LYS A 160 -1.04 11.93 0.65
CA LYS A 160 -1.26 11.70 -0.79
C LYS A 160 -2.08 10.45 -1.07
N TYR A 161 -1.76 9.33 -0.42
CA TYR A 161 -2.50 8.08 -0.58
C TYR A 161 -3.96 8.23 -0.11
N VAL A 162 -4.22 9.02 0.94
CA VAL A 162 -5.57 9.36 1.38
C VAL A 162 -6.29 10.20 0.33
N ARG A 163 -5.67 11.27 -0.16
CA ARG A 163 -6.25 12.17 -1.17
C ARG A 163 -6.54 11.42 -2.47
N SER A 164 -5.66 10.54 -2.92
CA SER A 164 -5.91 9.67 -4.09
C SER A 164 -7.13 8.78 -3.87
N GLY A 165 -7.29 8.19 -2.68
CA GLY A 165 -8.49 7.44 -2.28
C GLY A 165 -9.75 8.29 -2.31
N VAL A 166 -9.69 9.49 -1.72
CA VAL A 166 -10.82 10.44 -1.68
C VAL A 166 -11.25 10.85 -3.08
N VAL A 167 -10.30 11.19 -3.96
CA VAL A 167 -10.59 11.55 -5.36
C VAL A 167 -11.31 10.40 -6.08
N ALA A 168 -10.78 9.18 -5.99
CA ALA A 168 -11.38 8.01 -6.63
C ALA A 168 -12.81 7.75 -6.13
N LEU A 169 -13.05 7.87 -4.82
CA LEU A 169 -14.36 7.63 -4.21
C LEU A 169 -15.38 8.73 -4.56
N ILE A 170 -15.00 10.01 -4.53
CA ILE A 170 -15.91 11.11 -4.89
C ILE A 170 -16.30 11.05 -6.37
N GLN A 171 -15.35 10.72 -7.26
CA GLN A 171 -15.64 10.49 -8.68
C GLN A 171 -16.67 9.37 -8.89
N ASN A 172 -16.72 8.41 -7.98
CA ASN A 172 -17.71 7.32 -7.97
C ASN A 172 -18.97 7.65 -7.16
N GLY A 173 -19.17 8.92 -6.80
CA GLY A 173 -20.41 9.39 -6.16
C GLY A 173 -20.50 9.13 -4.67
N TRP A 174 -19.41 8.73 -3.99
CA TRP A 174 -19.41 8.51 -2.54
C TRP A 174 -19.31 9.84 -1.76
N ARG A 175 -19.94 9.89 -0.58
CA ARG A 175 -19.57 10.84 0.46
C ARG A 175 -18.33 10.31 1.17
N VAL A 176 -17.32 11.14 1.39
CA VAL A 176 -16.07 10.71 2.03
C VAL A 176 -15.76 11.60 3.20
N VAL A 177 -15.47 10.97 4.35
CA VAL A 177 -15.03 11.63 5.57
C VAL A 177 -13.72 11.00 6.00
N VAL A 178 -12.69 11.82 6.23
CA VAL A 178 -11.41 11.36 6.78
C VAL A 178 -11.40 11.67 8.27
N MET A 179 -11.22 10.66 9.10
CA MET A 179 -10.99 10.84 10.53
C MET A 179 -9.51 11.09 10.76
N ASN A 180 -9.16 12.31 11.16
CA ASN A 180 -7.84 12.60 11.71
C ASN A 180 -7.85 12.18 13.18
N ALA A 181 -6.96 11.25 13.54
CA ALA A 181 -6.85 10.74 14.89
C ALA A 181 -6.44 11.83 15.89
N ARG A 182 -6.54 11.56 17.20
CA ARG A 182 -6.14 12.51 18.26
C ARG A 182 -4.70 12.96 18.03
N GLY A 183 -4.47 14.27 17.98
CA GLY A 183 -3.14 14.85 17.72
C GLY A 183 -2.69 14.80 16.27
N CYS A 184 -3.56 14.42 15.33
CA CYS A 184 -3.27 14.44 13.91
C CYS A 184 -4.05 15.54 13.19
N GLY A 185 -3.64 15.80 11.94
CA GLY A 185 -4.26 16.83 11.11
C GLY A 185 -4.17 18.26 11.69
N LYS A 186 -3.21 18.56 12.57
CA LYS A 186 -3.11 19.83 13.33
C LYS A 186 -4.30 20.11 14.26
N THR A 187 -5.00 19.07 14.69
CA THR A 187 -6.05 19.18 15.71
C THR A 187 -5.39 19.20 17.08
N LYS A 188 -5.72 20.21 17.90
CA LYS A 188 -5.21 20.29 19.27
C LYS A 188 -5.79 19.18 20.14
N LEU A 189 -4.97 18.68 21.07
CA LEU A 189 -5.44 17.75 22.11
C LEU A 189 -6.22 18.52 23.17
N ALA A 190 -7.32 17.91 23.61
CA ALA A 190 -8.10 18.34 24.76
C ALA A 190 -7.81 17.52 26.03
N THR A 191 -7.32 16.28 25.86
CA THR A 191 -7.02 15.32 26.94
C THR A 191 -5.61 14.76 26.75
N PRO A 192 -4.93 14.29 27.81
CA PRO A 192 -3.62 13.64 27.72
C PRO A 192 -3.74 12.21 27.15
N LYS A 193 -4.26 12.10 25.93
CA LYS A 193 -4.44 10.85 25.19
C LYS A 193 -4.27 11.13 23.70
N LEU A 194 -3.28 10.48 23.10
CA LEU A 194 -3.07 10.45 21.64
C LEU A 194 -3.79 9.25 21.02
N PHE A 195 -3.59 9.03 19.72
CA PHE A 195 -3.98 7.79 19.04
C PHE A 195 -2.92 6.70 19.25
N CYS A 196 -3.31 5.42 19.13
CA CYS A 196 -2.35 4.32 19.01
C CYS A 196 -2.93 3.15 18.21
N ALA A 197 -2.07 2.21 17.83
CA ALA A 197 -2.42 1.06 17.01
C ALA A 197 -3.49 0.13 17.61
N ALA A 198 -3.60 0.11 18.95
CA ALA A 198 -4.46 -0.80 19.69
C ALA A 198 -5.81 -0.18 20.10
N TYR A 199 -5.94 1.15 20.03
CA TYR A 199 -7.10 1.86 20.55
C TYR A 199 -8.18 2.07 19.48
N THR A 200 -9.33 1.40 19.65
CA THR A 200 -10.43 1.38 18.68
C THR A 200 -11.64 2.23 19.11
N GLN A 201 -11.64 2.71 20.35
CA GLN A 201 -12.80 3.42 20.92
C GLN A 201 -13.14 4.70 20.14
N ASP A 202 -12.15 5.47 19.70
CA ASP A 202 -12.40 6.66 18.88
C ASP A 202 -13.10 6.31 17.56
N VAL A 203 -12.72 5.19 16.93
CA VAL A 203 -13.37 4.72 15.70
C VAL A 203 -14.80 4.28 15.98
N ARG A 204 -15.03 3.58 17.11
CA ARG A 204 -16.37 3.15 17.54
C ARG A 204 -17.33 4.33 17.70
N GLU A 205 -16.89 5.39 18.37
CA GLU A 205 -17.70 6.59 18.57
C GLU A 205 -17.97 7.34 17.27
N VAL A 206 -16.97 7.49 16.39
CA VAL A 206 -17.14 8.13 15.09
C VAL A 206 -18.07 7.32 14.19
N VAL A 207 -17.93 5.99 14.14
CA VAL A 207 -18.81 5.14 13.34
C VAL A 207 -20.25 5.21 13.84
N ALA A 208 -20.47 5.17 15.16
CA ALA A 208 -21.80 5.33 15.75
C ALA A 208 -22.41 6.69 15.40
N TYR A 209 -21.63 7.78 15.50
CA TYR A 209 -22.05 9.11 15.09
C TYR A 209 -22.43 9.19 13.60
N LEU A 210 -21.57 8.68 12.70
CA LEU A 210 -21.84 8.68 11.26
C LEU A 210 -23.09 7.87 10.93
N ARG A 211 -23.26 6.71 11.56
CA ARG A 211 -24.44 5.87 11.38
C ARG A 211 -25.71 6.59 11.82
N ALA A 212 -25.72 7.18 13.01
CA ALA A 212 -26.91 7.83 13.57
C ALA A 212 -27.26 9.17 12.88
N ALA A 213 -26.28 10.05 12.69
CA ALA A 213 -26.53 11.43 12.25
C ALA A 213 -26.49 11.62 10.73
N HIS A 214 -25.86 10.70 10.00
CA HIS A 214 -25.52 10.94 8.59
C HIS A 214 -25.93 9.82 7.63
N VAL A 215 -25.91 8.55 8.04
CA VAL A 215 -26.17 7.37 7.18
C VAL A 215 -27.08 6.35 7.87
N PRO A 216 -28.32 6.68 8.27
CA PRO A 216 -29.14 5.75 9.05
C PRO A 216 -29.47 4.45 8.30
N THR A 217 -29.68 4.49 6.98
CA THR A 217 -30.14 3.31 6.22
C THR A 217 -29.26 2.95 5.02
N SER A 218 -28.44 3.89 4.54
CA SER A 218 -27.57 3.66 3.40
C SER A 218 -26.27 2.96 3.79
N VAL A 219 -25.42 2.72 2.81
CA VAL A 219 -24.16 2.00 2.95
C VAL A 219 -23.10 2.88 3.63
N LEU A 220 -22.44 2.35 4.66
CA LEU A 220 -21.32 3.00 5.37
C LEU A 220 -20.12 2.06 5.38
N LEU A 221 -19.04 2.43 4.68
CA LEU A 221 -17.82 1.62 4.61
C LEU A 221 -16.70 2.25 5.43
N GLY A 222 -15.80 1.41 5.94
CA GLY A 222 -14.51 1.83 6.46
C GLY A 222 -13.38 1.54 5.46
N VAL A 223 -12.45 2.48 5.28
CA VAL A 223 -11.20 2.25 4.54
C VAL A 223 -10.04 2.68 5.42
N GLY A 224 -9.09 1.79 5.66
CA GLY A 224 -7.90 2.09 6.47
C GLY A 224 -6.63 1.91 5.66
N TYR A 225 -5.67 2.81 5.87
CA TYR A 225 -4.34 2.77 5.26
C TYR A 225 -3.26 2.58 6.30
N SER A 226 -2.32 1.65 6.07
CA SER A 226 -1.20 1.38 6.98
C SER A 226 -1.69 1.17 8.43
N LEU A 227 -1.23 1.96 9.39
CA LEU A 227 -1.71 1.89 10.78
C LEU A 227 -3.24 2.02 10.91
N GLY A 228 -3.87 2.89 10.12
CA GLY A 228 -5.33 3.03 10.10
C GLY A 228 -6.02 1.76 9.59
N ALA A 229 -5.35 0.99 8.73
CA ALA A 229 -5.81 -0.33 8.28
C ALA A 229 -5.79 -1.35 9.42
N ASN A 230 -4.75 -1.32 10.26
CA ASN A 230 -4.66 -2.16 11.45
C ASN A 230 -5.75 -1.81 12.48
N ILE A 231 -5.92 -0.53 12.78
CA ILE A 231 -6.96 -0.06 13.72
C ILE A 231 -8.36 -0.42 13.20
N LEU A 232 -8.64 -0.19 11.91
CA LEU A 232 -9.92 -0.57 11.30
C LEU A 232 -10.17 -2.07 11.39
N THR A 233 -9.15 -2.88 11.06
CA THR A 233 -9.27 -4.35 11.09
C THR A 233 -9.54 -4.86 12.50
N LYS A 234 -8.82 -4.32 13.49
CA LYS A 234 -9.05 -4.62 14.90
C LYS A 234 -10.48 -4.23 15.33
N PHE A 235 -10.89 -2.99 15.03
CA PHE A 235 -12.25 -2.50 15.32
C PHE A 235 -13.33 -3.41 14.72
N VAL A 236 -13.23 -3.75 13.42
CA VAL A 236 -14.22 -4.61 12.75
C VAL A 236 -14.26 -6.01 13.38
N GLY A 237 -13.11 -6.57 13.78
CA GLY A 237 -13.07 -7.85 14.46
C GLY A 237 -13.63 -7.81 15.90
N GLU A 238 -13.40 -6.74 16.65
CA GLU A 238 -13.99 -6.53 17.99
C GLU A 238 -15.51 -6.35 17.95
N GLU A 239 -16.01 -5.59 16.97
CA GLU A 239 -17.45 -5.38 16.82
C GLU A 239 -18.16 -6.63 16.29
N SER A 240 -17.47 -7.42 15.46
CA SER A 240 -17.99 -8.65 14.86
C SER A 240 -19.37 -8.44 14.21
N ASP A 241 -20.39 -9.19 14.63
CA ASP A 241 -21.77 -9.11 14.13
C ASP A 241 -22.49 -7.79 14.47
N ARG A 242 -22.02 -7.06 15.49
CA ARG A 242 -22.54 -5.75 15.91
C ARG A 242 -21.93 -4.57 15.13
N CYS A 243 -21.01 -4.84 14.20
CA CYS A 243 -20.34 -3.78 13.46
C CYS A 243 -21.35 -2.95 12.67
N LEU A 244 -21.37 -1.64 12.95
CA LEU A 244 -22.24 -0.68 12.27
C LEU A 244 -21.76 -0.31 10.86
N LEU A 245 -20.59 -0.79 10.44
CA LEU A 245 -20.12 -0.69 9.05
C LEU A 245 -20.75 -1.79 8.20
N THR A 246 -21.03 -1.46 6.94
CA THR A 246 -21.53 -2.40 5.94
C THR A 246 -20.42 -3.32 5.42
N ALA A 247 -19.23 -2.76 5.19
CA ALA A 247 -18.04 -3.47 4.73
C ALA A 247 -16.77 -2.66 5.07
N ALA A 248 -15.59 -3.27 4.91
CA ALA A 248 -14.32 -2.62 5.18
C ALA A 248 -13.25 -2.91 4.09
N VAL A 249 -12.28 -2.00 3.95
CA VAL A 249 -11.08 -2.21 3.12
C VAL A 249 -9.83 -1.82 3.91
N ALA A 250 -8.86 -2.72 4.01
CA ALA A 250 -7.57 -2.48 4.66
C ALA A 250 -6.44 -2.52 3.62
N VAL A 251 -5.72 -1.41 3.44
CA VAL A 251 -4.65 -1.29 2.45
C VAL A 251 -3.30 -1.15 3.15
N GLY A 252 -2.35 -2.04 2.82
CA GLY A 252 -1.01 -2.06 3.42
C GLY A 252 -1.05 -2.27 4.94
N ASN A 253 -1.89 -3.18 5.43
CA ASN A 253 -2.10 -3.38 6.86
C ASN A 253 -0.89 -4.09 7.53
N PRO A 254 -0.29 -3.51 8.60
CA PRO A 254 0.67 -4.23 9.46
C PRO A 254 -0.07 -5.17 10.43
N TYR A 255 -0.62 -6.28 9.92
CA TYR A 255 -1.50 -7.18 10.71
C TYR A 255 -0.88 -7.66 12.02
N CYS A 256 0.43 -7.94 12.01
CA CYS A 256 1.21 -8.32 13.18
C CYS A 256 2.26 -7.24 13.49
N LEU A 257 1.93 -6.36 14.44
CA LEU A 257 2.81 -5.26 14.84
C LEU A 257 4.10 -5.76 15.48
N THR A 258 4.07 -6.93 16.14
CA THR A 258 5.28 -7.57 16.67
C THR A 258 6.25 -7.91 15.55
N THR A 259 5.78 -8.59 14.49
CA THR A 259 6.60 -8.93 13.32
C THR A 259 7.10 -7.68 12.61
N SER A 260 6.25 -6.67 12.40
CA SER A 260 6.65 -5.39 11.80
C SER A 260 7.70 -4.66 12.66
N SER A 261 7.53 -4.61 13.98
CA SER A 261 8.48 -3.99 14.91
C SER A 261 9.86 -4.67 14.83
N HIS A 262 9.90 -6.00 14.90
CA HIS A 262 11.14 -6.76 14.74
C HIS A 262 11.80 -6.52 13.37
N HIS A 263 11.02 -6.47 12.29
CA HIS A 263 11.55 -6.20 10.96
C HIS A 263 12.17 -4.80 10.84
N LEU A 264 11.48 -3.78 11.37
CA LEU A 264 11.95 -2.38 11.38
C LEU A 264 13.20 -2.19 12.25
N MET A 265 13.41 -3.07 13.23
CA MET A 265 14.62 -3.10 14.06
C MET A 265 15.74 -3.98 13.48
N GLY A 266 15.43 -4.88 12.54
CA GLY A 266 16.34 -5.94 12.13
C GLY A 266 17.56 -5.47 11.33
N SER A 267 17.34 -4.72 10.24
CA SER A 267 18.43 -4.29 9.36
C SER A 267 18.88 -2.85 9.66
N TRP A 268 20.16 -2.56 9.42
CA TRP A 268 20.70 -1.20 9.53
C TRP A 268 19.95 -0.21 8.63
N LEU A 269 19.60 -0.63 7.41
CA LEU A 269 18.83 0.17 6.46
C LEU A 269 17.45 0.52 7.04
N ASN A 270 16.69 -0.48 7.51
CA ASN A 270 15.35 -0.27 8.07
C ASN A 270 15.37 0.63 9.31
N ARG A 271 16.38 0.45 10.17
CA ARG A 271 16.57 1.28 11.36
C ARG A 271 16.80 2.74 11.01
N LEU A 272 17.70 3.01 10.05
CA LEU A 272 18.07 4.38 9.70
C LEU A 272 17.08 5.10 8.79
N THR A 273 16.30 4.37 8.00
CA THR A 273 15.29 4.95 7.10
C THR A 273 13.91 4.94 7.74
N TYR A 274 13.16 3.84 7.61
CA TYR A 274 11.75 3.76 7.98
C TYR A 274 11.53 4.00 9.47
N ASN A 275 12.26 3.28 10.32
CA ASN A 275 12.06 3.33 11.76
C ASN A 275 12.37 4.74 12.31
N ASN A 276 13.52 5.32 11.94
CA ASN A 276 13.90 6.67 12.34
C ASN A 276 12.91 7.74 11.83
N ILE A 277 12.49 7.67 10.56
CA ILE A 277 11.52 8.63 10.00
C ILE A 277 10.17 8.53 10.73
N MET A 278 9.65 7.32 10.94
CA MET A 278 8.40 7.10 11.67
C MET A 278 8.48 7.62 13.11
N THR A 279 9.58 7.33 13.80
CA THR A 279 9.84 7.80 15.17
C THR A 279 9.85 9.32 15.22
N LYS A 280 10.58 9.96 14.31
CA LYS A 280 10.65 11.42 14.21
C LYS A 280 9.28 12.03 13.95
N ASN A 281 8.46 11.45 13.08
CA ASN A 281 7.11 11.95 12.82
C ASN A 281 6.22 11.88 14.07
N LEU A 282 6.32 10.81 14.86
CA LEU A 282 5.58 10.70 16.13
C LEU A 282 6.07 11.69 17.20
N ILE A 283 7.39 11.85 17.33
CA ILE A 283 7.97 12.90 18.19
C ILE A 283 7.47 14.27 17.73
N ASP A 284 7.45 14.53 16.42
CA ASP A 284 6.96 15.79 15.87
C ASP A 284 5.46 15.99 16.13
N VAL A 285 4.63 14.94 16.14
CA VAL A 285 3.23 15.04 16.59
C VAL A 285 3.15 15.61 18.02
N VAL A 286 4.00 15.12 18.91
CA VAL A 286 4.00 15.54 20.32
C VAL A 286 4.54 16.97 20.50
N PHE A 287 5.67 17.29 19.87
CA PHE A 287 6.46 18.48 20.18
C PHE A 287 6.35 19.62 19.16
N ARG A 288 5.83 19.38 17.95
CA ARG A 288 5.88 20.37 16.85
C ARG A 288 4.55 20.59 16.14
N GLN A 289 3.79 19.52 15.90
CA GLN A 289 2.57 19.59 15.10
C GLN A 289 1.33 19.91 15.94
N THR A 290 1.37 19.65 17.25
CA THR A 290 0.26 19.87 18.18
C THR A 290 0.71 20.44 19.52
N ASN A 291 -0.26 20.75 20.38
CA ASN A 291 -0.06 21.13 21.78
C ASN A 291 0.08 19.93 22.74
N ALA A 292 0.33 18.71 22.23
CA ALA A 292 0.40 17.54 23.10
C ALA A 292 1.45 17.69 24.21
N HIS A 293 2.64 18.22 23.91
CA HIS A 293 3.66 18.50 24.94
C HIS A 293 3.16 19.40 26.09
N GLU A 294 2.27 20.36 25.83
CA GLU A 294 1.64 21.20 26.86
C GLU A 294 0.63 20.38 27.68
N VAL A 295 -0.21 19.59 27.01
CA VAL A 295 -1.24 18.76 27.65
C VAL A 295 -0.63 17.64 28.51
N PHE A 296 0.54 17.15 28.12
CA PHE A 296 1.28 16.10 28.83
C PHE A 296 2.32 16.63 29.84
N GLN A 297 2.48 17.95 29.97
CA GLN A 297 3.56 18.55 30.77
C GLN A 297 3.55 18.09 32.24
N ASP A 298 2.37 18.00 32.85
CA ASP A 298 2.18 17.62 34.26
C ASP A 298 1.66 16.18 34.40
N HIS A 299 1.82 15.35 33.37
CA HIS A 299 1.32 13.98 33.38
C HIS A 299 2.15 13.10 34.34
N PRO A 300 1.54 12.36 35.29
CA PRO A 300 2.25 11.76 36.42
C PRO A 300 3.25 10.67 36.06
N ILE A 301 3.10 10.05 34.88
CA ILE A 301 3.91 8.90 34.45
C ILE A 301 4.68 9.13 33.14
N VAL A 302 4.39 10.21 32.41
CA VAL A 302 5.01 10.45 31.09
C VAL A 302 6.15 11.45 31.26
N ASP A 303 7.37 11.02 30.98
CA ASP A 303 8.55 11.89 30.94
C ASP A 303 8.80 12.37 29.50
N LEU A 304 8.50 13.65 29.24
CA LEU A 304 8.64 14.26 27.93
C LEU A 304 10.09 14.41 27.48
N ASP A 305 11.04 14.63 28.40
CA ASP A 305 12.46 14.75 28.04
C ASP A 305 13.02 13.38 27.67
N HIS A 306 12.63 12.33 28.42
CA HIS A 306 12.99 10.96 28.09
C HIS A 306 12.37 10.51 26.75
N LEU A 307 11.11 10.88 26.47
CA LEU A 307 10.46 10.64 25.18
C LEU A 307 11.20 11.29 24.02
N ARG A 308 11.62 12.56 24.16
CA ARG A 308 12.31 13.31 23.10
C ARG A 308 13.60 12.64 22.63
N SER A 309 14.23 11.84 23.50
CA SER A 309 15.45 11.09 23.17
C SER A 309 15.21 9.73 22.48
N ALA A 310 13.96 9.35 22.19
CA ALA A 310 13.66 8.08 21.52
C ALA A 310 14.24 8.07 20.09
N THR A 311 14.96 7.00 19.76
CA THR A 311 15.67 6.85 18.47
C THR A 311 14.97 5.89 17.52
N ASN A 312 14.01 5.11 18.03
CA ASN A 312 13.25 4.15 17.27
C ASN A 312 11.82 4.01 17.80
N LEU A 313 10.95 3.42 16.98
CA LEU A 313 9.52 3.35 17.21
C LEU A 313 9.19 2.55 18.47
N ARG A 314 9.95 1.48 18.73
CA ARG A 314 9.78 0.67 19.93
C ARG A 314 10.14 1.45 21.19
N GLU A 315 11.18 2.28 21.18
CA GLU A 315 11.49 3.20 22.29
C GLU A 315 10.39 4.24 22.48
N TYR A 316 9.85 4.83 21.40
CA TYR A 316 8.72 5.75 21.50
C TYR A 316 7.51 5.05 22.16
N ASP A 317 7.16 3.85 21.69
CA ASP A 317 6.03 3.11 22.22
C ASP A 317 6.24 2.67 23.67
N ASP A 318 7.47 2.30 24.05
CA ASP A 318 7.83 1.92 25.42
C ASP A 318 7.84 3.11 26.40
N ARG A 319 8.22 4.30 25.93
CA ARG A 319 8.36 5.50 26.76
C ARG A 319 7.11 6.35 26.81
N PHE A 320 6.17 6.13 25.89
CA PHE A 320 4.97 6.97 25.77
C PHE A 320 3.72 6.13 25.56
N THR A 321 3.59 5.44 24.42
CA THR A 321 2.34 4.76 24.05
C THR A 321 1.87 3.78 25.12
N ARG A 322 2.75 2.89 25.60
CA ARG A 322 2.36 1.90 26.61
C ARG A 322 1.91 2.56 27.91
N LEU A 323 2.54 3.67 28.31
CA LEU A 323 2.23 4.38 29.54
C LEU A 323 0.87 5.08 29.45
N VAL A 324 0.64 5.82 28.37
CA VAL A 324 -0.62 6.56 28.14
C VAL A 324 -1.83 5.62 28.07
N PHE A 325 -1.63 4.40 27.55
CA PHE A 325 -2.69 3.42 27.38
C PHE A 325 -2.68 2.29 28.43
N GLY A 326 -1.82 2.37 29.45
CA GLY A 326 -1.81 1.44 30.58
C GLY A 326 -1.36 0.01 30.26
N TYR A 327 -0.53 -0.19 29.24
CA TYR A 327 0.08 -1.49 28.95
C TYR A 327 1.33 -1.70 29.83
N GLU A 328 1.42 -2.88 30.45
CA GLU A 328 2.54 -3.27 31.32
C GLU A 328 3.87 -3.19 30.57
N THR A 329 3.96 -3.86 29.42
CA THR A 329 5.14 -3.83 28.55
C THR A 329 4.81 -3.37 27.13
N VAL A 330 5.82 -2.88 26.41
CA VAL A 330 5.68 -2.55 24.97
C VAL A 330 5.35 -3.79 24.12
N SER A 331 5.77 -4.98 24.57
CA SER A 331 5.41 -6.24 23.92
C SER A 331 3.93 -6.56 24.07
N ASP A 332 3.33 -6.28 25.24
CA ASP A 332 1.88 -6.43 25.44
C ASP A 332 1.10 -5.45 24.57
N PHE A 333 1.58 -4.21 24.45
CA PHE A 333 1.02 -3.23 23.52
C PHE A 333 1.02 -3.76 22.07
N TYR A 334 2.16 -4.25 21.56
CA TYR A 334 2.22 -4.77 20.19
C TYR A 334 1.37 -6.03 19.99
N ARG A 335 1.32 -6.94 20.97
CA ARG A 335 0.46 -8.11 20.92
C ARG A 335 -1.01 -7.70 20.85
N GLN A 336 -1.47 -6.85 21.76
CA GLN A 336 -2.87 -6.40 21.78
C GLN A 336 -3.25 -5.53 20.58
N GLY A 337 -2.30 -4.74 20.07
CA GLY A 337 -2.49 -3.89 18.90
C GLY A 337 -2.47 -4.64 17.57
N SER A 338 -1.98 -5.88 17.52
CA SER A 338 -1.90 -6.66 16.27
C SER A 338 -3.28 -7.12 15.82
N SER A 339 -3.76 -6.59 14.69
CA SER A 339 -5.08 -6.89 14.16
C SER A 339 -5.27 -8.33 13.71
N VAL A 340 -4.19 -9.09 13.48
CA VAL A 340 -4.24 -10.52 13.14
C VAL A 340 -5.07 -11.35 14.11
N HIS A 341 -5.04 -11.04 15.41
CA HIS A 341 -5.77 -11.79 16.44
C HIS A 341 -7.30 -11.66 16.34
N TYR A 342 -7.78 -10.67 15.59
CA TYR A 342 -9.21 -10.32 15.48
C TYR A 342 -9.82 -10.73 14.14
N ILE A 343 -9.01 -11.19 13.18
CA ILE A 343 -9.46 -11.53 11.81
C ILE A 343 -10.52 -12.63 11.82
N LYS A 344 -10.37 -13.64 12.68
CA LYS A 344 -11.35 -14.73 12.82
C LYS A 344 -12.75 -14.26 13.27
N HIS A 345 -12.86 -13.06 13.84
CA HIS A 345 -14.12 -12.50 14.34
C HIS A 345 -14.78 -11.53 13.36
N ILE A 346 -14.13 -11.18 12.26
CA ILE A 346 -14.69 -10.27 11.24
C ILE A 346 -15.95 -10.90 10.64
N ALA A 347 -17.08 -10.24 10.83
CA ALA A 347 -18.38 -10.72 10.37
C ALA A 347 -18.88 -10.02 9.10
N ILE A 348 -18.31 -8.88 8.71
CA ILE A 348 -18.74 -8.09 7.54
C ILE A 348 -17.78 -8.28 6.35
N PRO A 349 -18.26 -8.14 5.09
CA PRO A 349 -17.40 -8.18 3.93
C PRO A 349 -16.18 -7.27 4.08
N THR A 350 -14.98 -7.83 3.93
CA THR A 350 -13.73 -7.10 4.14
C THR A 350 -12.71 -7.43 3.06
N LEU A 351 -12.16 -6.42 2.40
CA LEU A 351 -11.05 -6.55 1.45
C LEU A 351 -9.73 -6.17 2.11
N PHE A 352 -8.77 -7.06 2.05
CA PHE A 352 -7.39 -6.84 2.45
C PHE A 352 -6.52 -6.72 1.21
N LEU A 353 -5.81 -5.59 1.08
CA LEU A 353 -4.92 -5.33 -0.04
C LEU A 353 -3.48 -5.17 0.47
N SER A 354 -2.62 -6.10 0.10
CA SER A 354 -1.21 -6.14 0.52
C SER A 354 -0.27 -6.24 -0.69
N ALA A 355 0.95 -5.73 -0.54
CA ALA A 355 2.03 -5.96 -1.50
C ALA A 355 3.02 -6.96 -0.89
N TYR A 356 3.43 -7.95 -1.68
CA TYR A 356 4.39 -8.97 -1.23
C TYR A 356 5.77 -8.38 -0.91
N ASP A 357 6.15 -7.32 -1.61
CA ASP A 357 7.44 -6.62 -1.47
C ASP A 357 7.40 -5.40 -0.53
N ASP A 358 6.35 -5.25 0.28
CA ASP A 358 6.21 -4.14 1.22
C ASP A 358 7.34 -4.16 2.28
N PRO A 359 8.19 -3.11 2.35
CA PRO A 359 9.34 -3.06 3.27
C PRO A 359 8.97 -2.70 4.72
N ILE A 360 7.70 -2.44 5.01
CA ILE A 360 7.18 -2.07 6.33
C ILE A 360 6.20 -3.15 6.83
N CYS A 361 5.21 -3.48 5.99
CA CYS A 361 4.19 -4.49 6.26
C CYS A 361 4.59 -5.82 5.60
N VAL A 362 5.65 -6.42 6.13
CA VAL A 362 6.29 -7.56 5.50
C VAL A 362 5.39 -8.78 5.36
N GLN A 363 5.63 -9.56 4.30
CA GLN A 363 4.86 -10.75 3.96
C GLN A 363 4.70 -11.77 5.09
N GLN A 364 5.67 -11.87 6.00
CA GLN A 364 5.62 -12.79 7.16
C GLN A 364 4.53 -12.41 8.16
N GLY A 365 4.05 -11.16 8.11
CA GLY A 365 2.92 -10.69 8.90
C GLY A 365 1.57 -10.88 8.21
N ILE A 366 1.51 -11.35 6.96
CA ILE A 366 0.25 -11.53 6.23
C ILE A 366 -0.44 -12.82 6.72
N PRO A 367 -1.70 -12.74 7.21
CA PRO A 367 -2.39 -13.87 7.83
C PRO A 367 -3.17 -14.68 6.79
N TYR A 368 -2.45 -15.40 5.92
CA TYR A 368 -3.05 -16.16 4.82
C TYR A 368 -4.09 -17.18 5.29
N ASP A 369 -3.78 -17.95 6.33
CA ASP A 369 -4.64 -19.02 6.82
C ASP A 369 -5.91 -18.48 7.48
N ASP A 370 -5.81 -17.43 8.30
CA ASP A 370 -6.98 -16.79 8.91
C ASP A 370 -7.89 -16.16 7.85
N CYS A 371 -7.31 -15.57 6.79
CA CYS A 371 -8.08 -15.03 5.67
C CYS A 371 -8.78 -16.14 4.86
N ALA A 372 -8.14 -17.29 4.67
CA ALA A 372 -8.75 -18.44 4.02
C ALA A 372 -9.88 -19.06 4.87
N ALA A 373 -9.73 -19.02 6.20
CA ALA A 373 -10.69 -19.58 7.14
C ALA A 373 -11.93 -18.70 7.39
N ASN A 374 -11.89 -17.40 7.11
CA ASN A 374 -13.03 -16.50 7.32
C ASN A 374 -13.89 -16.33 6.04
N PRO A 375 -15.21 -16.58 6.09
CA PRO A 375 -16.09 -16.45 4.93
C PRO A 375 -16.31 -15.00 4.43
N ASN A 376 -15.96 -13.99 5.23
CA ASN A 376 -16.24 -12.59 4.92
C ASN A 376 -15.04 -11.85 4.34
N ILE A 377 -13.92 -12.52 4.11
CA ILE A 377 -12.65 -11.87 3.77
C ILE A 377 -12.22 -12.21 2.35
N VAL A 378 -11.76 -11.19 1.64
CA VAL A 378 -10.92 -11.33 0.44
C VAL A 378 -9.55 -10.74 0.74
N LEU A 379 -8.51 -11.57 0.72
CA LEU A 379 -7.12 -11.12 0.73
C LEU A 379 -6.60 -11.09 -0.70
N ALA A 380 -6.15 -9.92 -1.15
CA ALA A 380 -5.50 -9.69 -2.43
C ALA A 380 -4.06 -9.25 -2.21
N VAL A 381 -3.10 -10.06 -2.71
CA VAL A 381 -1.67 -9.78 -2.59
C VAL A 381 -1.07 -9.52 -3.97
N THR A 382 -0.60 -8.30 -4.22
CA THR A 382 0.18 -8.01 -5.43
C THR A 382 1.62 -8.48 -5.27
N HIS A 383 2.27 -8.85 -6.37
CA HIS A 383 3.70 -9.21 -6.33
C HIS A 383 4.61 -8.02 -6.01
N GLY A 384 4.16 -6.81 -6.35
CA GLY A 384 4.89 -5.57 -6.09
C GLY A 384 3.95 -4.43 -5.69
N GLY A 385 4.50 -3.37 -5.11
CA GLY A 385 3.74 -2.18 -4.73
C GLY A 385 4.33 -1.42 -3.55
N GLY A 386 5.30 -2.01 -2.82
CA GLY A 386 5.90 -1.38 -1.66
C GLY A 386 4.88 -0.97 -0.59
N HIS A 387 5.29 -0.08 0.31
CA HIS A 387 4.39 0.46 1.33
C HIS A 387 3.60 1.64 0.79
N LEU A 388 2.39 1.33 0.32
CA LEU A 388 1.36 2.22 -0.23
C LEU A 388 1.73 2.97 -1.53
N GLY A 389 2.74 2.50 -2.26
CA GLY A 389 3.13 2.97 -3.59
C GLY A 389 2.77 1.98 -4.69
N PHE A 390 1.51 1.52 -4.74
CA PHE A 390 0.98 0.61 -5.76
C PHE A 390 0.92 1.25 -7.15
N TYR A 391 2.04 1.77 -7.65
CA TYR A 391 2.10 2.53 -8.89
C TYR A 391 2.10 1.61 -10.10
N GLU A 392 1.17 1.88 -11.02
CA GLU A 392 1.05 1.21 -12.30
C GLU A 392 1.50 2.08 -13.47
N GLY A 393 2.09 1.43 -14.48
CA GLY A 393 2.47 2.08 -15.73
C GLY A 393 3.65 3.05 -15.60
N PRO A 394 4.04 3.71 -16.71
CA PRO A 394 5.14 4.68 -16.72
C PRO A 394 4.82 5.98 -15.95
N ASP A 395 3.53 6.34 -15.88
CA ASP A 395 3.06 7.60 -15.28
C ASP A 395 2.86 7.53 -13.76
N ARG A 396 3.18 6.40 -13.13
CA ARG A 396 2.98 6.13 -11.70
C ARG A 396 1.54 6.40 -11.27
N VAL A 397 0.57 5.83 -11.99
CA VAL A 397 -0.83 5.95 -11.59
C VAL A 397 -1.04 5.07 -10.35
N PRO A 398 -1.60 5.59 -9.24
CA PRO A 398 -1.86 4.74 -8.08
C PRO A 398 -2.98 3.76 -8.38
N TRP A 399 -2.68 2.46 -8.31
CA TRP A 399 -3.61 1.36 -8.63
C TRP A 399 -4.62 1.11 -7.50
N SER A 400 -4.18 1.14 -6.24
CA SER A 400 -5.02 0.77 -5.09
C SER A 400 -6.26 1.64 -4.88
N PRO A 401 -6.27 2.97 -5.09
CA PRO A 401 -7.49 3.78 -4.97
C PRO A 401 -8.63 3.33 -5.89
N GLN A 402 -8.30 2.88 -7.10
CA GLN A 402 -9.30 2.40 -8.05
C GLN A 402 -9.87 1.04 -7.63
N VAL A 403 -9.03 0.15 -7.10
CA VAL A 403 -9.48 -1.13 -6.52
C VAL A 403 -10.42 -0.89 -5.33
N VAL A 404 -10.10 0.07 -4.46
CA VAL A 404 -10.96 0.46 -3.33
C VAL A 404 -12.32 0.94 -3.85
N ALA A 405 -12.34 1.84 -4.84
CA ALA A 405 -13.58 2.34 -5.42
C ALA A 405 -14.41 1.25 -6.10
N GLU A 406 -13.79 0.34 -6.85
CA GLU A 406 -14.44 -0.85 -7.43
C GLU A 406 -15.09 -1.72 -6.36
N TYR A 407 -14.38 -2.00 -5.27
CA TYR A 407 -14.91 -2.79 -4.15
C TYR A 407 -16.07 -2.09 -3.44
N CYS A 408 -15.95 -0.78 -3.15
CA CYS A 408 -17.03 0.00 -2.57
C CYS A 408 -18.30 -0.06 -3.44
N ASN A 409 -18.15 0.14 -4.75
CA ASN A 409 -19.24 0.06 -5.72
C ASN A 409 -19.85 -1.36 -5.78
N ALA A 410 -19.03 -2.41 -5.68
CA ALA A 410 -19.51 -3.78 -5.64
C ALA A 410 -20.36 -4.05 -4.40
N VAL A 411 -19.90 -3.63 -3.21
CA VAL A 411 -20.68 -3.73 -1.97
C VAL A 411 -22.00 -2.96 -2.09
N PHE A 412 -21.96 -1.74 -2.62
CA PHE A 412 -23.17 -0.94 -2.80
C PHE A 412 -24.22 -1.65 -3.65
N ARG A 413 -23.83 -2.27 -4.78
CA ARG A 413 -24.74 -3.06 -5.62
C ARG A 413 -25.28 -4.29 -4.90
N LEU A 414 -24.44 -5.00 -4.15
CA LEU A 414 -24.89 -6.16 -3.36
C LEU A 414 -25.93 -5.78 -2.30
N VAL A 415 -25.83 -4.59 -1.74
CA VAL A 415 -26.84 -4.05 -0.82
C VAL A 415 -28.13 -3.71 -1.55
N GLN A 416 -28.05 -3.08 -2.72
CA GLN A 416 -29.24 -2.79 -3.55
C GLN A 416 -29.97 -4.07 -3.99
N ASP A 417 -29.21 -5.14 -4.26
CA ASP A 417 -29.75 -6.45 -4.65
C ASP A 417 -30.22 -7.29 -3.43
N GLY A 418 -30.08 -6.79 -2.20
CA GLY A 418 -30.48 -7.47 -0.97
C GLY A 418 -29.58 -8.64 -0.54
N ALA A 419 -28.42 -8.83 -1.17
CA ALA A 419 -27.49 -9.91 -0.85
C ALA A 419 -26.63 -9.62 0.39
N VAL A 420 -26.43 -8.34 0.72
CA VAL A 420 -25.73 -7.88 1.92
C VAL A 420 -26.61 -6.82 2.60
N PRO A 421 -26.89 -6.90 3.90
CA PRO A 421 -27.65 -5.85 4.58
C PRO A 421 -26.82 -4.56 4.68
N ALA A 422 -27.44 -3.40 4.48
CA ALA A 422 -26.78 -2.10 4.66
C ALA A 422 -26.31 -1.90 6.12
N VAL A 423 -27.09 -2.42 7.07
CA VAL A 423 -26.81 -2.43 8.52
C VAL A 423 -27.35 -3.74 9.08
N ARG A 424 -26.58 -4.41 9.95
CA ARG A 424 -27.06 -5.59 10.69
C ARG A 424 -27.62 -5.12 12.03
N LEU A 425 -28.93 -4.91 12.10
CA LEU A 425 -29.61 -4.33 13.27
C LEU A 425 -30.23 -5.36 14.23
N GLU A 426 -30.07 -6.67 13.99
CA GLU A 426 -30.89 -7.70 14.64
C GLU A 426 -30.65 -7.95 16.15
N ARG A 427 -29.86 -7.15 16.88
CA ARG A 427 -29.60 -7.38 18.32
C ARG A 427 -29.63 -6.17 19.25
N MET A 428 -30.03 -4.98 18.81
CA MET A 428 -30.16 -3.84 19.73
C MET A 428 -31.46 -3.86 20.58
N SER A 429 -32.38 -4.79 20.37
CA SER A 429 -33.68 -4.82 21.04
C SER A 429 -33.82 -5.85 22.18
N LEU A 430 -32.74 -6.51 22.60
CA LEU A 430 -32.80 -7.62 23.57
C LEU A 430 -31.80 -7.55 24.74
N SER A 431 -30.98 -6.50 24.84
CA SER A 431 -29.90 -6.46 25.85
C SER A 431 -30.12 -5.51 27.03
N ASP A 432 -31.27 -4.84 27.14
CA ASP A 432 -31.55 -3.96 28.28
C ASP A 432 -32.10 -4.71 29.51
N ASP A 433 -32.37 -6.03 29.41
CA ASP A 433 -33.00 -6.81 30.49
C ASP A 433 -32.14 -7.94 31.11
N GLU A 434 -30.89 -8.17 30.71
CA GLU A 434 -30.03 -9.17 31.37
C GLU A 434 -28.62 -8.64 31.62
N MET A 435 -28.48 -7.79 32.63
CA MET A 435 -27.26 -7.74 33.46
C MET A 435 -27.52 -8.56 34.71
N ASP A 436 -27.06 -9.81 34.75
CA ASP A 436 -26.58 -10.41 35.99
C ASP A 436 -25.59 -11.56 35.72
N ASP A 437 -24.51 -11.54 36.51
CA ASP A 437 -23.50 -12.55 36.79
C ASP A 437 -23.31 -13.77 35.87
N THR A 438 -22.09 -13.92 35.33
CA THR A 438 -21.34 -15.18 35.52
C THR A 438 -19.85 -15.00 35.21
N ASN A 439 -19.04 -15.22 36.24
CA ASN A 439 -17.61 -15.47 36.18
C ASN A 439 -17.31 -16.67 35.27
N LEU A 440 -16.33 -16.53 34.37
CA LEU A 440 -15.76 -17.66 33.63
C LEU A 440 -14.31 -17.89 34.08
N ASP A 441 -14.18 -18.80 35.03
CA ASP A 441 -12.93 -19.51 35.30
C ASP A 441 -12.60 -20.40 34.10
N MET A 442 -11.40 -20.22 33.53
CA MET A 442 -10.88 -21.01 32.43
C MET A 442 -10.19 -22.27 33.00
N GLU A 443 -10.88 -23.41 32.98
CA GLU A 443 -10.26 -24.71 33.20
C GLU A 443 -9.65 -25.26 31.89
N VAL A 444 -8.40 -25.69 32.02
CA VAL A 444 -7.57 -26.33 31.01
C VAL A 444 -7.99 -27.80 30.88
N VAL A 445 -8.34 -28.24 29.67
CA VAL A 445 -8.44 -29.66 29.34
C VAL A 445 -7.58 -29.95 28.12
N GLY A 446 -6.52 -30.72 28.33
CA GLY A 446 -5.86 -31.48 27.27
C GLY A 446 -6.48 -32.87 27.16
N ASP A 447 -6.53 -33.42 25.95
CA ASP A 447 -5.90 -34.69 25.64
C ASP A 447 -5.98 -35.04 24.15
N ASP A 448 -4.96 -35.80 23.74
CA ASP A 448 -4.65 -36.38 22.44
C ASP A 448 -5.78 -37.19 21.79
N ILE A 449 -5.88 -37.17 20.44
CA ILE A 449 -6.12 -38.38 19.63
C ILE A 449 -5.38 -38.30 18.28
N SER A 450 -4.70 -39.41 17.98
CA SER A 450 -3.89 -39.75 16.80
C SER A 450 -4.65 -39.95 15.47
N ALA A 451 -3.96 -39.56 14.40
CA ALA A 451 -3.89 -40.09 13.02
C ALA A 451 -4.90 -41.14 12.51
N THR A 452 -5.46 -40.87 11.32
CA THR A 452 -5.59 -41.84 10.23
C THR A 452 -5.54 -41.15 8.86
N ALA A 453 -4.67 -41.63 7.98
CA ALA A 453 -4.60 -41.27 6.57
C ALA A 453 -5.53 -42.16 5.73
N SER A 454 -6.13 -41.61 4.68
CA SER A 454 -6.64 -42.40 3.56
C SER A 454 -6.50 -41.63 2.24
N SER A 455 -5.77 -42.25 1.32
CA SER A 455 -5.51 -41.86 -0.06
C SER A 455 -6.66 -42.25 -0.99
N THR A 456 -6.96 -41.42 -2.00
CA THR A 456 -7.40 -41.88 -3.33
C THR A 456 -7.00 -40.85 -4.41
N SER A 457 -6.44 -41.38 -5.50
CA SER A 457 -6.07 -40.75 -6.78
C SER A 457 -7.30 -40.19 -7.52
N GLU A 458 -7.30 -39.45 -8.63
CA GLU A 458 -6.42 -39.10 -9.77
C GLU A 458 -7.13 -37.88 -10.42
N VAL A 459 -6.50 -36.96 -11.15
CA VAL A 459 -6.28 -37.02 -12.61
C VAL A 459 -5.24 -35.93 -12.94
N ALA A 460 -4.02 -36.34 -13.28
CA ALA A 460 -2.99 -35.45 -13.79
C ALA A 460 -3.14 -35.33 -15.32
N LEU A 461 -3.62 -34.17 -15.80
CA LEU A 461 -3.61 -33.85 -17.22
C LEU A 461 -2.21 -33.37 -17.60
N ALA A 462 -1.42 -34.27 -18.19
CA ALA A 462 -0.13 -33.95 -18.79
C ALA A 462 -0.29 -32.91 -19.90
N ARG A 463 0.14 -31.67 -19.65
CA ARG A 463 0.43 -30.71 -20.73
C ARG A 463 1.86 -30.93 -21.18
N GLN A 464 2.02 -31.46 -22.39
CA GLN A 464 3.26 -31.33 -23.16
C GLN A 464 3.51 -29.84 -23.42
N VAL A 465 4.22 -29.20 -22.48
CA VAL A 465 4.87 -27.91 -22.69
C VAL A 465 6.15 -28.24 -23.48
N PRO A 466 6.41 -27.64 -24.65
CA PRO A 466 7.73 -27.75 -25.26
C PRO A 466 8.73 -27.31 -24.19
N ALA A 467 9.71 -28.15 -23.86
CA ALA A 467 10.63 -27.88 -22.76
C ALA A 467 11.11 -26.44 -22.87
N ARG A 468 10.70 -25.59 -21.91
CA ARG A 468 11.03 -24.15 -21.84
C ARG A 468 12.54 -23.94 -22.00
N GLN A 469 13.31 -24.93 -21.57
CA GLN A 469 14.75 -25.02 -21.73
C GLN A 469 15.19 -25.12 -23.19
N LYS A 470 14.52 -25.92 -24.02
CA LYS A 470 14.82 -26.03 -25.46
C LYS A 470 14.45 -24.76 -26.23
N LEU A 471 13.34 -24.10 -25.89
CA LEU A 471 12.97 -22.82 -26.52
C LEU A 471 13.88 -21.66 -26.05
N VAL A 472 14.35 -21.72 -24.80
CA VAL A 472 15.36 -20.80 -24.26
C VAL A 472 16.71 -21.07 -24.89
N GLU A 473 17.13 -22.33 -25.06
CA GLU A 473 18.35 -22.71 -25.78
C GLU A 473 18.27 -22.26 -27.24
N ASP A 474 17.18 -22.55 -27.95
CA ASP A 474 16.99 -22.13 -29.35
C ASP A 474 16.98 -20.59 -29.49
N MET A 475 16.37 -19.85 -28.56
CA MET A 475 16.39 -18.36 -28.57
C MET A 475 17.71 -17.78 -28.09
N THR A 476 18.37 -18.40 -27.12
CA THR A 476 19.71 -18.02 -26.67
C THR A 476 20.70 -18.28 -27.78
N ASP A 477 20.62 -19.39 -28.51
CA ASP A 477 21.47 -19.70 -29.66
C ASP A 477 21.23 -18.73 -30.81
N ILE A 478 19.98 -18.34 -31.09
CA ILE A 478 19.68 -17.30 -32.10
C ILE A 478 20.22 -15.93 -31.66
N VAL A 479 20.01 -15.53 -30.40
CA VAL A 479 20.49 -14.23 -29.89
C VAL A 479 22.00 -14.20 -29.77
N THR A 480 22.64 -15.30 -29.37
CA THR A 480 24.09 -15.44 -29.21
C THR A 480 24.74 -15.55 -30.58
N ALA A 481 24.18 -16.27 -31.56
CA ALA A 481 24.68 -16.25 -32.93
C ALA A 481 24.53 -14.86 -33.58
N THR A 482 23.46 -14.12 -33.29
CA THR A 482 23.28 -12.74 -33.80
C THR A 482 24.22 -11.75 -33.10
N LEU A 483 24.51 -11.96 -31.81
CA LEU A 483 25.46 -11.16 -31.04
C LEU A 483 26.91 -11.52 -31.36
N ASP A 484 27.25 -12.78 -31.58
CA ASP A 484 28.58 -13.25 -31.96
C ASP A 484 28.87 -12.83 -33.40
N ASP A 485 27.92 -12.91 -34.35
CA ASP A 485 28.11 -12.31 -35.68
C ASP A 485 28.30 -10.78 -35.58
N ALA A 486 27.56 -10.10 -34.70
CA ALA A 486 27.71 -8.65 -34.50
C ALA A 486 29.01 -8.28 -33.77
N VAL A 487 29.44 -9.11 -32.81
CA VAL A 487 30.65 -8.91 -32.00
C VAL A 487 31.88 -9.32 -32.78
N ASP A 488 31.87 -10.39 -33.56
CA ASP A 488 32.95 -10.79 -34.48
C ASP A 488 33.07 -9.78 -35.62
N THR A 489 31.96 -9.26 -36.17
CA THR A 489 32.01 -8.15 -37.13
C THR A 489 32.62 -6.89 -36.49
N VAL A 490 32.34 -6.63 -35.22
CA VAL A 490 32.93 -5.50 -34.46
C VAL A 490 34.38 -5.78 -34.08
N LEU A 491 34.76 -6.99 -33.69
CA LEU A 491 36.10 -7.36 -33.21
C LEU A 491 37.09 -7.58 -34.38
N GLU A 492 36.65 -8.08 -35.53
CA GLU A 492 37.45 -8.09 -36.76
C GLU A 492 37.83 -6.69 -37.22
N HIS A 493 37.08 -5.66 -36.80
CA HIS A 493 37.24 -4.28 -37.28
C HIS A 493 37.58 -3.27 -36.16
N ALA A 494 37.51 -3.63 -34.88
CA ALA A 494 37.76 -2.73 -33.74
C ALA A 494 39.18 -2.91 -33.20
N THR A 495 39.96 -1.83 -33.21
CA THR A 495 41.23 -1.77 -32.47
C THR A 495 40.96 -1.45 -30.99
N LEU A 496 41.91 -1.79 -30.10
CA LEU A 496 41.84 -1.55 -28.65
C LEU A 496 41.40 -0.12 -28.28
N ASP A 497 41.76 0.86 -29.10
CA ASP A 497 41.37 2.26 -28.92
C ASP A 497 39.85 2.49 -29.05
N HIS A 498 39.15 1.76 -29.91
CA HIS A 498 37.69 1.89 -30.09
C HIS A 498 36.93 1.46 -28.85
N VAL A 499 37.41 0.44 -28.16
CA VAL A 499 36.84 -0.04 -26.90
C VAL A 499 37.09 0.97 -25.77
N ILE A 500 38.28 1.60 -25.76
CA ILE A 500 38.64 2.65 -24.80
C ILE A 500 37.79 3.91 -25.02
N TYR A 501 37.58 4.33 -26.26
CA TYR A 501 36.74 5.50 -26.59
C TYR A 501 35.26 5.25 -26.29
N ALA A 502 34.73 4.06 -26.55
CA ALA A 502 33.36 3.69 -26.18
C ALA A 502 33.17 3.66 -24.65
N GLY A 503 34.15 3.13 -23.91
CA GLY A 503 34.16 3.16 -22.45
C GLY A 503 34.24 4.59 -21.89
N ALA A 504 35.06 5.45 -22.48
CA ALA A 504 35.19 6.85 -22.09
C ALA A 504 33.92 7.67 -22.42
N ALA A 505 33.25 7.40 -23.54
CA ALA A 505 31.99 8.03 -23.92
C ALA A 505 30.83 7.61 -23.01
N ALA A 506 30.76 6.32 -22.65
CA ALA A 506 29.78 5.82 -21.69
C ALA A 506 29.99 6.43 -20.29
N LEU A 507 31.25 6.55 -19.85
CA LEU A 507 31.61 7.21 -18.59
C LEU A 507 31.29 8.71 -18.63
N GLY A 508 31.55 9.38 -19.76
CA GLY A 508 31.21 10.78 -19.98
C GLY A 508 29.70 11.05 -19.96
N MET A 509 28.90 10.19 -20.59
CA MET A 509 27.44 10.27 -20.53
C MET A 509 26.90 10.00 -19.13
N TYR A 510 27.46 9.01 -18.42
CA TYR A 510 27.11 8.73 -17.03
C TYR A 510 27.42 9.91 -16.10
N LEU A 511 28.58 10.55 -16.26
CA LEU A 511 28.98 11.72 -15.47
C LEU A 511 28.19 12.99 -15.84
N PHE A 512 27.80 13.14 -17.09
CA PHE A 512 26.92 14.23 -17.55
C PHE A 512 25.52 14.10 -16.97
N TRP A 513 24.96 12.89 -16.97
CA TRP A 513 23.64 12.61 -16.40
C TRP A 513 23.61 12.72 -14.87
N ARG A 514 24.74 12.52 -14.19
CA ARG A 514 24.88 12.71 -12.74
C ARG A 514 25.03 14.19 -12.32
N ARG A 515 25.23 15.12 -13.27
CA ARG A 515 25.43 16.56 -13.01
C ARG A 515 24.19 17.42 -13.31
N GLN A 516 23.12 16.83 -13.83
CA GLN A 516 21.76 17.40 -13.79
C GLN A 516 20.99 16.73 -12.67
#